data_AF-A0A1M6P679-F1
#
_entry.id   AF-A0A1M6P679-F1
#
_cell.length_a   1.000
_cell.length_b   1.000
_cell.length_c   1.000
_cell.angle_alpha   90.00
_cell.angle_beta   90.00
_cell.angle_gamma   90.00
#
_symmetry.space_group_name_H-M   'P 1'
#
loop_
_entity.id
_entity.type
_entity.pdbx_description
1 polymer ?
#
loop_
_entity_poly.entity_id
_entity_poly.type
_entity_poly.pdbx_seq_one_letter_code
_entity_poly.pdbx_strand_id
1 'polypeptide(L)' 'MTATYECENCGKRVSALQHPGECPDCDSEMRNVSVPRE' A
#
# COMPACT_ATOMS: atom_id res chain seq x y z
N MET A 1 -10.46 -8.56 -6.99
CA MET A 1 -9.15 -8.04 -7.46
C MET A 1 -8.56 -7.26 -6.31
N THR A 2 -7.52 -7.77 -5.65
CA THR A 2 -6.82 -7.06 -4.55
C THR A 2 -5.73 -6.18 -5.13
N ALA A 3 -5.57 -4.97 -4.61
CA ALA A 3 -4.46 -4.09 -4.92
C ALA A 3 -3.36 -4.24 -3.85
N THR A 4 -2.11 -4.17 -4.29
CA THR A 4 -0.90 -4.13 -3.48
C THR A 4 -0.57 -2.68 -3.16
N TYR A 5 -0.41 -2.38 -1.89
CA TYR A 5 0.01 -1.11 -1.37
C TYR A 5 1.37 -1.28 -0.71
N GLU A 6 2.27 -0.35 -0.95
CA GLU A 6 3.59 -0.29 -0.34
C GLU A 6 3.68 0.96 0.52
N CYS A 7 4.14 0.80 1.75
CA CYS A 7 4.44 1.94 2.61
C CYS A 7 5.73 2.62 2.14
N GLU A 8 5.66 3.92 1.93
CA GLU A 8 6.81 4.71 1.48
C GLU A 8 7.89 4.90 2.56
N ASN A 9 7.54 4.73 3.84
CA ASN A 9 8.46 4.95 4.95
C ASN A 9 9.21 3.66 5.36
N CYS A 10 8.49 2.54 5.51
CA CYS A 10 9.09 1.27 5.95
C CYS A 10 9.24 0.22 4.84
N GLY A 11 8.70 0.46 3.64
CA GLY A 11 8.74 -0.50 2.53
C GLY A 11 7.79 -1.69 2.70
N LYS A 12 6.90 -1.68 3.69
CA LYS A 12 5.97 -2.79 3.96
C LYS A 12 4.91 -2.87 2.86
N ARG A 13 4.72 -4.07 2.30
CA ARG A 13 3.71 -4.35 1.28
C ARG A 13 2.49 -5.05 1.89
N VAL A 14 1.30 -4.55 1.58
CA VAL A 14 0.03 -5.12 2.00
C VAL A 14 -0.89 -5.28 0.80
N SER A 15 -1.63 -6.38 0.75
CA SER A 15 -2.61 -6.66 -0.29
C SER A 15 -4.01 -6.39 0.26
N ALA A 16 -4.70 -5.38 -0.26
CA ALA A 16 -6.03 -4.99 0.19
C ALA A 16 -6.98 -4.77 -1.00
N LEU A 17 -8.26 -5.04 -0.81
CA LEU A 17 -9.28 -4.78 -1.84
C LEU A 17 -9.54 -3.27 -2.01
N GLN A 18 -9.30 -2.48 -0.97
CA GLN A 18 -9.51 -1.03 -0.92
C GLN A 18 -8.30 -0.36 -0.27
N HIS A 19 -8.16 0.96 -0.44
CA HIS A 19 -7.03 1.72 0.07
C HIS A 19 -6.93 1.57 1.60
N PRO A 20 -5.83 1.00 2.15
CA PRO A 20 -5.70 0.76 3.58
C PRO A 20 -5.50 2.05 4.40
N GLY A 21 -5.20 3.17 3.73
CA GLY A 21 -4.95 4.46 4.38
C GLY A 21 -3.52 4.53 4.90
N GLU A 22 -3.32 4.03 6.12
CA GLU A 22 -2.08 4.14 6.89
C GLU A 22 -1.44 2.77 7.13
N CYS A 23 -0.11 2.75 7.24
CA CYS A 23 0.64 1.53 7.47
C CYS A 23 0.52 1.09 8.94
N PRO A 24 0.11 -0.15 9.24
CA PRO A 24 -0.06 -0.62 10.62
C PRO A 24 1.24 -0.75 11.42
N ASP A 25 2.40 -0.56 10.79
CA ASP A 25 3.72 -0.70 11.41
C ASP A 25 4.34 0.66 11.80
N CYS A 26 4.08 1.69 11.00
CA CYS A 26 4.75 2.98 11.13
C CYS A 26 3.80 4.17 10.97
N ASP A 27 2.49 3.92 10.87
CA ASP A 27 1.43 4.93 10.74
C ASP A 27 1.58 5.84 9.51
N SER A 28 2.42 5.43 8.55
CA SER A 28 2.77 6.24 7.39
C SER A 28 1.89 5.91 6.18
N GLU A 29 1.84 6.82 5.20
CA GLU A 29 0.99 6.65 4.01
C GLU A 29 1.36 5.38 3.23
N MET A 30 0.33 4.65 2.80
CA MET A 30 0.49 3.49 1.95
C MET A 30 0.11 3.84 0.51
N ARG A 31 1.05 3.66 -0.41
CA ARG A 31 0.85 3.96 -1.82
C ARG A 31 0.50 2.71 -2.60
N ASN A 32 -0.51 2.80 -3.46
CA ASN A 32 -0.88 1.69 -4.34
C ASN A 32 0.21 1.47 -5.41
N VAL A 33 0.83 0.29 -5.40
CA VAL A 33 1.85 -0.16 -6.36
C VAL A 33 1.32 -1.26 -7.29
N SER A 34 0.06 -1.66 -7.13
CA SER A 34 -0.55 -2.73 -7.93
C SER A 34 -1.03 -2.29 -9.31
N VAL A 35 -1.11 -0.98 -9.57
CA VAL A 35 -1.50 -0.45 -10.87
C VAL A 35 -0.23 -0.22 -11.71
N PRO A 36 0.05 -1.06 -12.72
CA PRO A 36 1.11 -0.75 -13.68
C PRO A 36 0.72 0.51 -14.45
N ARG A 37 1.67 1.43 -14.57
CA ARG A 37 1.50 2.66 -15.35
C ARG A 37 1.66 2.28 -16.83
N GLU A 38 0.60 2.48 -17.62
CA GLU A 38 0.59 2.23 -19.08
C GLU A 38 1.57 3.15 -19.83
#